data_AF-A0A1G2WE84-F1
#
_entry.id   AF-A0A1G2WE84-F1
#
_cell.length_a   1.000
_cell.length_b   1.000
_cell.length_c   1.000
_cell.angle_alpha   90.00
_cell.angle_beta   90.00
_cell.angle_gamma   90.00
#
_symmetry.space_group_name_H-M   'P 1'
#
loop_
_entity.id
_entity.type
_entity.pdbx_description
1 polymer ?
#
loop_
_entity_poly.entity_id
_entity_poly.type
_entity_poly.pdbx_seq_one_letter_code
_entity_poly.pdbx_strand_id
1 'polypeptide(L)' 'MTVYRKWYCSCSGKPLELEYQSVPVDDGEAGEPACRRCGATPSSDPRKTVSFEDIENWDD' A
#
# COMPACT_ATOMS: atom_id res chain seq x y z
N MET A 1 20.57 -0.34 -4.19
CA MET A 1 19.66 -0.27 -3.02
C MET A 1 18.29 0.24 -3.47
N THR A 2 17.29 -0.64 -3.45
CA THR A 2 15.91 -0.28 -3.80
C THR A 2 15.06 -0.42 -2.55
N VAL A 3 14.56 0.70 -2.03
CA VAL A 3 13.59 0.69 -0.93
C VAL A 3 12.20 0.65 -1.54
N TYR A 4 11.43 -0.39 -1.23
CA TYR A 4 10.03 -0.45 -1.63
C TYR A 4 9.13 -0.46 -0.41
N ARG A 5 8.05 0.33 -0.45
CA ARG A 5 7.10 0.45 0.64
C ARG A 5 5.91 -0.47 0.42
N LYS A 6 5.69 -1.39 1.36
CA LYS A 6 4.47 -2.19 1.45
C LYS A 6 3.44 -1.49 2.33
N TRP A 7 2.17 -1.72 2.03
CA TRP A 7 1.05 -1.18 2.80
C TRP A 7 0.17 -2.31 3.31
N TYR A 8 -0.37 -2.15 4.51
CA TYR A 8 -1.24 -3.11 5.16
C TYR A 8 -2.46 -2.43 5.78
N CYS A 9 -3.62 -3.08 5.73
CA CYS A 9 -4.86 -2.61 6.34
C CYS A 9 -5.35 -3.60 7.39
N SER A 10 -5.66 -3.11 8.59
CA SER A 10 -6.13 -3.90 9.73
C SER A 10 -7.66 -3.86 9.93
N CYS A 11 -8.42 -3.37 8.94
CA CYS A 11 -9.87 -3.14 9.05
C CYS A 11 -10.71 -4.36 9.49
N SER A 12 -10.21 -5.58 9.26
CA SER A 12 -10.89 -6.84 9.61
C SER A 12 -10.25 -7.55 10.80
N GLY A 13 -9.39 -6.87 11.56
CA GLY A 13 -8.64 -7.45 12.69
C GLY A 13 -7.40 -8.26 12.28
N LYS A 14 -7.12 -8.38 10.98
CA LYS A 14 -5.89 -8.97 10.45
C LYS A 14 -5.26 -8.01 9.44
N PRO A 15 -3.92 -7.86 9.42
CA PRO A 15 -3.25 -7.05 8.42
C PRO A 15 -3.43 -7.71 7.04
N LEU A 16 -4.06 -6.98 6.13
CA LEU A 16 -4.22 -7.34 4.72
C LEU A 16 -3.29 -6.46 3.90
N GLU A 17 -2.41 -7.05 3.09
CA GLU A 17 -1.55 -6.29 2.18
C GLU A 17 -2.41 -5.52 1.16
N LEU A 18 -2.21 -4.20 1.05
CA LEU A 18 -2.85 -3.39 0.02
C LEU A 18 -2.03 -3.55 -1.25
N GLU A 19 -2.73 -3.80 -2.35
CA GLU A 19 -2.11 -3.92 -3.66
C GLU A 19 -2.21 -2.58 -4.39
N TYR A 20 -1.06 -2.13 -4.91
CA TYR A 20 -1.04 -1.10 -5.93
C TYR A 20 -1.69 -1.67 -7.18
N GLN A 21 -2.58 -0.92 -7.84
CA GLN A 21 -3.05 -1.33 -9.16
C GLN A 21 -1.84 -1.34 -10.09
N SER A 22 -1.39 -2.54 -10.46
CA SER A 22 -0.37 -2.80 -11.47
C SER A 22 -0.89 -2.54 -12.88
N VAL A 23 -1.66 -1.46 -13.05
CA VAL A 23 -1.89 -0.90 -14.38
C VAL A 23 -0.66 -0.07 -14.71
N PRO A 24 0.01 -0.31 -15.85
CA PRO A 24 1.01 0.63 -16.33
C PRO A 24 0.26 1.90 -16.73
N VAL A 25 0.10 2.81 -15.77
CA VAL A 25 -0.26 4.19 -16.04
C VAL A 25 0.97 4.80 -16.70
N ASP A 26 0.89 4.86 -18.03
CA ASP A 26 1.53 5.87 -18.84
C ASP A 26 1.47 7.19 -18.05
N ASP A 27 2.63 7.81 -17.81
CA ASP A 27 2.80 9.04 -17.02
C ASP A 27 2.71 8.91 -15.47
N GLY A 28 3.78 8.37 -14.88
CA GLY A 28 4.41 8.94 -13.67
C GLY A 28 3.72 8.87 -12.30
N GLU A 29 2.42 8.59 -12.22
CA GLU A 29 1.67 8.58 -10.95
C GLU A 29 1.22 7.17 -10.60
N ALA A 30 2.08 6.42 -9.92
CA ALA A 30 1.67 5.20 -9.25
C ALA A 30 0.55 5.55 -8.26
N GLY A 31 -0.68 5.13 -8.56
CA GLY A 31 -1.85 5.40 -7.72
C GLY A 31 -1.68 4.91 -6.29
N GLU A 32 -2.46 5.45 -5.37
CA GLU A 32 -2.42 5.02 -3.98
C GLU A 32 -2.95 3.58 -3.79
N PRO A 33 -2.31 2.77 -2.94
CA PRO A 33 -2.75 1.40 -2.69
C PRO A 33 -4.05 1.44 -1.88
N ALA A 34 -4.98 0.53 -2.19
CA ALA A 34 -6.30 0.50 -1.57
C ALA A 34 -6.62 -0.87 -0.96
N CYS A 35 -7.22 -0.86 0.22
CA CYS A 35 -7.71 -2.08 0.84
C CYS A 35 -8.89 -2.64 0.04
N ARG A 36 -8.78 -3.85 -0.50
CA ARG A 36 -9.87 -4.51 -1.25
C ARG A 36 -11.13 -4.78 -0.42
N ARG A 37 -11.08 -4.60 0.91
CA ARG A 37 -12.17 -4.95 1.82
C ARG A 37 -12.97 -3.75 2.31
N CYS A 38 -12.31 -2.70 2.75
CA CYS A 38 -12.95 -1.48 3.24
C CYS A 38 -12.73 -0.26 2.34
N GLY A 39 -11.90 -0.38 1.31
CA GLY A 39 -11.53 0.74 0.43
C GLY A 39 -10.59 1.76 1.08
N ALA A 40 -10.07 1.50 2.29
CA ALA A 40 -9.15 2.42 2.95
C ALA A 40 -7.83 2.53 2.18
N THR A 41 -7.36 3.75 2.02
CA THR A 41 -6.10 4.12 1.37
C THR A 41 -5.27 4.98 2.33
N PRO A 42 -3.96 5.17 2.10
CA PRO A 42 -3.12 6.04 2.93
C PRO A 42 -3.67 7.46 3.08
N SER A 43 -4.24 8.00 2.00
CA SER A 43 -4.81 9.35 1.94
C SER A 43 -6.22 9.40 2.52
N SER A 44 -6.97 8.29 2.46
CA SER A 44 -8.40 8.23 2.77
C SER A 44 -8.72 7.10 3.75
N ASP A 45 -8.06 7.13 4.92
CA ASP A 45 -8.28 6.21 6.03
C ASP A 45 -8.57 6.98 7.34
N PRO A 46 -9.83 7.43 7.54
CA PRO A 46 -10.21 8.18 8.74
C PRO A 46 -10.06 7.37 10.03
N ARG A 47 -9.99 6.04 9.92
CA ARG A 47 -9.89 5.12 11.05
C ARG A 47 -8.44 4.74 11.40
N LYS A 48 -7.44 5.23 10.67
CA LYS A 48 -6.02 4.90 10.87
C LYS A 48 -5.77 3.39 10.96
N THR A 49 -6.47 2.63 10.13
CA THR A 49 -6.30 1.18 9.96
C THR A 49 -5.19 0.81 8.99
N VAL A 50 -4.69 1.76 8.20
CA VAL A 50 -3.61 1.58 7.23
C VAL A 50 -2.25 1.79 7.88
N SER A 51 -1.30 0.91 7.61
CA SER A 51 0.08 0.95 8.08
C SER A 51 1.02 0.67 6.90
N PHE A 52 2.26 1.13 6.98
CA PHE A 52 3.28 0.87 5.96
C PHE A 52 4.52 0.22 6.57
N GLU A 53 5.25 -0.51 5.73
CA GLU A 53 6.54 -1.11 6.04
C GLU A 53 7.47 -0.87 4.87
N ASP A 54 8.60 -0.21 5.13
CA ASP A 54 9.68 -0.09 4.17
C ASP A 54 10.53 -1.36 4.17
N ILE A 55 10.68 -1.96 2.99
CA ILE A 55 11.56 -3.09 2.80
C ILE A 55 12.74 -2.61 1.98
N GLU A 56 13.90 -2.63 2.62
CA GLU A 56 15.18 -2.35 1.98
C GLU A 56 15.62 -3.60 1.23
N ASN A 57 15.58 -3.56 -0.11
CA ASN A 57 16.21 -4.58 -0.91
C ASN A 57 17.68 -4.21 -1.16
N TRP A 58 18.56 -4.96 -0.51
CA TRP A 58 20.02 -4.91 -0.65
C TRP A 58 20.51 -5.85 -1.76
N ASP A 59 19.81 -5.91 -2.90
CA ASP A 59 20.32 -6.57 -4.10
C ASP A 59 21.29 -5.61 -4.82
N ASP A 60 22.49 -6.13 -5.05
CA ASP A 60 23.79 -5.56 -5.50
C ASP A 60 23.73 -4.66 -6.74
#